data_AF-A0A845UQL3-F1
#
_entry.id   AF-A0A845UQL3-F1
#
_cell.length_a   1.000
_cell.length_b   1.000
_cell.length_c   1.000
_cell.angle_alpha   90.00
_cell.angle_beta   90.00
_cell.angle_gamma   90.00
#
_symmetry.space_group_name_H-M   'P 1'
#
loop_
_entity.id
_entity.type
_entity.pdbx_description
1 polymer ?
#
loop_
_entity_poly.entity_id
_entity_poly.type
_entity_poly.pdbx_seq_one_letter_code
_entity_poly.pdbx_strand_id
1 'polypeptide(L)'
;MFAKMITGLAAGLVLAGAGGAAWAVDYSAASAPELSAAAIAAVEAEDADKLLAIMQEMQSRSMYFFEGDEALCRREPPKVGLLAKPGFNFGTARTAYETFNMSQRLEEQTCTCPQAARSFEEFSVEFLGVMPEDISETEMAKLREYNIANKNDVYRAYRTFRNDSCRDAP
;
A
#
# COMPACT_ATOMS: atom_id res chain seq x y z
N MET A 1 -26.57 -29.73 62.26
CA MET A 1 -26.64 -31.21 62.23
C MET A 1 -26.97 -31.61 60.79
N PHE A 2 -26.10 -32.40 60.14
CA PHE A 2 -26.27 -33.14 58.87
C PHE A 2 -26.50 -32.29 57.59
N ALA A 3 -25.96 -32.55 56.39
CA ALA A 3 -25.05 -33.56 55.85
C ALA A 3 -24.49 -33.09 54.47
N LYS A 4 -23.38 -33.74 54.06
CA LYS A 4 -22.73 -33.74 52.73
C LYS A 4 -23.70 -33.94 51.54
N MET A 5 -23.37 -33.41 50.36
CA MET A 5 -22.84 -34.19 49.21
C MET A 5 -22.63 -33.34 47.94
N ILE A 6 -21.45 -33.56 47.34
CA ILE A 6 -21.01 -33.23 45.99
C ILE A 6 -21.70 -34.20 45.01
N THR A 7 -22.24 -33.74 43.85
CA THR A 7 -22.08 -34.39 42.52
C THR A 7 -22.95 -33.77 41.40
N GLY A 8 -22.33 -33.60 40.23
CA GLY A 8 -22.91 -33.75 38.88
C GLY A 8 -23.70 -32.56 38.32
N LEU A 9 -23.58 -32.14 37.06
CA LEU A 9 -23.19 -32.87 35.86
C LEU A 9 -22.55 -31.89 34.85
N ALA A 10 -21.27 -32.09 34.56
CA ALA A 10 -20.66 -31.54 33.36
C ALA A 10 -21.24 -32.29 32.16
N ALA A 11 -21.86 -31.57 31.23
CA ALA A 11 -22.29 -32.13 29.96
C ALA A 11 -21.04 -32.29 29.08
N GLY A 12 -20.40 -33.46 29.18
CA GLY A 12 -19.36 -33.88 28.26
C GLY A 12 -19.98 -34.26 26.92
N LEU A 13 -19.59 -33.57 25.86
CA LEU A 13 -19.73 -34.08 24.51
C LEU A 13 -18.41 -34.75 24.12
N VAL A 14 -18.33 -36.05 24.35
CA VAL A 14 -17.25 -36.89 23.82
C VAL A 14 -17.62 -37.29 22.40
N LEU A 15 -17.00 -36.66 21.41
CA LEU A 15 -16.84 -37.26 20.09
C LEU A 15 -15.48 -37.95 20.04
N ALA A 16 -15.48 -39.26 20.28
CA ALA A 16 -14.40 -40.14 19.88
C ALA A 16 -14.78 -40.76 18.52
N GLY A 17 -14.13 -40.31 17.46
CA GLY A 17 -14.24 -40.85 16.11
C GLY A 17 -13.01 -40.45 15.31
N ALA A 18 -12.07 -41.37 15.18
CA ALA A 18 -10.82 -41.21 14.45
C ALA A 18 -11.08 -41.06 12.95
N GLY A 19 -10.47 -40.03 12.37
CA GLY A 19 -10.51 -39.69 10.96
C GLY A 19 -10.14 -38.23 10.81
N GLY A 20 -8.84 -37.94 10.77
CA GLY A 20 -8.31 -36.59 10.61
C GLY A 20 -8.74 -36.00 9.27
N ALA A 21 -9.94 -35.45 9.21
CA ALA A 21 -10.25 -34.42 8.24
C ALA A 21 -9.51 -33.17 8.74
N ALA A 22 -8.32 -32.93 8.17
CA ALA A 22 -7.76 -31.60 8.18
C ALA A 22 -8.78 -30.72 7.45
N TRP A 23 -9.69 -30.09 8.20
CA TRP A 23 -10.50 -29.02 7.67
C TRP A 23 -9.52 -27.93 7.30
N ALA A 24 -9.19 -27.86 6.01
CA ALA A 24 -8.51 -26.71 5.46
C ALA A 24 -9.40 -25.52 5.81
N VAL A 25 -8.94 -24.68 6.73
CA VAL A 25 -9.60 -23.43 7.01
C VAL A 25 -9.53 -22.64 5.70
N ASP A 26 -10.69 -22.45 5.07
CA ASP A 26 -10.79 -21.74 3.81
C ASP A 26 -10.77 -20.23 4.10
N TYR A 27 -9.70 -19.59 3.65
CA TYR A 27 -9.46 -18.17 3.83
C TYR A 27 -9.85 -17.35 2.59
N SER A 28 -10.35 -18.00 1.52
CA SER A 28 -10.69 -17.34 0.25
C SER A 28 -11.78 -16.27 0.38
N ALA A 29 -12.66 -16.39 1.38
CA ALA A 29 -13.72 -15.43 1.67
C ALA A 29 -13.32 -14.33 2.68
N ALA A 30 -12.15 -14.45 3.34
CA ALA A 30 -11.71 -13.48 4.33
C ALA A 30 -11.27 -12.18 3.66
N SER A 31 -11.60 -11.02 4.23
CA SER A 31 -11.10 -9.73 3.77
C SER A 31 -9.62 -9.54 4.12
N ALA A 32 -8.97 -8.58 3.48
CA ALA A 32 -7.57 -8.24 3.77
C ALA A 32 -7.28 -7.96 5.27
N PRO A 33 -8.07 -7.12 5.99
CA PRO A 33 -7.84 -6.90 7.42
C PRO A 33 -8.09 -8.13 8.28
N GLU A 34 -9.04 -9.00 7.90
CA GLU A 34 -9.31 -10.26 8.60
C GLU A 34 -8.15 -11.25 8.45
N LEU A 35 -7.53 -11.32 7.27
CA LEU A 35 -6.32 -12.12 7.03
C LEU A 35 -5.13 -11.64 7.85
N SER A 36 -4.89 -10.32 7.92
CA SER A 36 -3.82 -9.74 8.74
C SER A 36 -4.03 -10.01 10.23
N ALA A 37 -5.25 -9.83 10.74
CA ALA A 37 -5.58 -10.13 12.14
C ALA A 37 -5.46 -11.64 12.45
N ALA A 38 -5.88 -12.50 11.53
CA ALA A 38 -5.75 -13.94 11.67
C ALA A 38 -4.27 -14.40 11.69
N ALA A 39 -3.40 -13.77 10.88
CA ALA A 39 -1.97 -14.05 10.88
C ALA A 39 -1.32 -13.68 12.23
N ILE A 40 -1.67 -12.52 12.80
CA ILE A 40 -1.21 -12.08 14.13
C ILE A 40 -1.64 -13.11 15.19
N ALA A 41 -2.93 -13.48 15.21
CA ALA A 41 -3.46 -14.45 16.16
C ALA A 41 -2.82 -15.84 16.03
N ALA A 42 -2.47 -16.26 14.81
CA ALA A 42 -1.77 -17.54 14.58
C ALA A 42 -0.33 -17.49 15.13
N VAL A 43 0.38 -16.37 14.99
CA VAL A 43 1.70 -16.17 15.59
C VAL A 43 1.64 -16.18 17.12
N GLU A 44 0.68 -15.45 17.71
CA GLU A 44 0.49 -15.41 19.17
C GLU A 44 0.14 -16.79 19.76
N ALA A 45 -0.59 -17.59 18.99
CA ALA A 45 -0.95 -18.96 19.38
C ALA A 45 0.14 -20.00 19.05
N GLU A 46 1.28 -19.59 18.47
CA GLU A 46 2.33 -20.48 17.97
C GLU A 46 1.81 -21.55 16.99
N ASP A 47 0.75 -21.22 16.24
CA ASP A 47 0.07 -22.13 15.31
C ASP A 47 0.67 -22.00 13.90
N ALA A 48 1.73 -22.77 13.67
CA ALA A 48 2.50 -22.76 12.42
C ALA A 48 1.68 -23.18 11.18
N ASP A 49 0.80 -24.18 11.32
CA ASP A 49 0.01 -24.70 10.21
C ASP A 49 -1.05 -23.69 9.77
N LYS A 50 -1.71 -23.05 10.75
CA LYS A 50 -2.67 -21.98 10.47
C LYS A 50 -1.99 -20.76 9.86
N LEU A 51 -0.83 -20.36 10.38
CA LEU A 51 -0.06 -19.24 9.83
C LEU A 51 0.33 -19.50 8.36
N LEU A 52 0.80 -20.72 8.05
CA LEU A 52 1.16 -21.08 6.69
C LEU A 52 -0.02 -21.01 5.72
N ALA A 53 -1.19 -21.51 6.11
CA ALA A 53 -2.40 -21.46 5.28
C ALA A 53 -2.83 -20.00 5.01
N ILE A 54 -2.76 -19.14 6.02
CA ILE A 54 -3.06 -17.70 5.86
C ILE A 54 -2.04 -17.03 4.94
N MET A 55 -0.74 -17.31 5.11
CA MET A 55 0.31 -16.76 4.26
C MET A 55 0.18 -17.19 2.80
N GLN A 56 -0.25 -18.43 2.53
CA GLN A 56 -0.52 -18.92 1.17
C GLN A 56 -1.70 -18.18 0.53
N GLU A 57 -2.78 -17.95 1.28
CA GLU A 57 -3.91 -17.15 0.80
C GLU A 57 -3.48 -15.71 0.50
N MET A 58 -2.78 -15.06 1.43
CA MET A 58 -2.26 -13.71 1.26
C MET A 58 -1.30 -13.62 0.05
N GLN A 59 -0.44 -14.62 -0.14
CA GLN A 59 0.42 -14.72 -1.32
C GLN A 59 -0.38 -14.86 -2.61
N SER A 60 -1.41 -15.71 -2.64
CA SER A 60 -2.27 -15.92 -3.81
C SER A 60 -2.99 -14.63 -4.24
N ARG A 61 -3.24 -13.75 -3.28
CA ARG A 61 -3.87 -12.44 -3.46
C ARG A 61 -2.87 -11.29 -3.64
N SER A 62 -1.58 -11.60 -3.79
CA SER A 62 -0.51 -10.60 -3.89
C SER A 62 -0.50 -9.59 -2.73
N MET A 63 -0.95 -10.01 -1.55
CA MET A 63 -0.87 -9.21 -0.32
C MET A 63 0.55 -9.30 0.23
N TYR A 64 1.47 -8.56 -0.38
CA TYR A 64 2.86 -8.51 0.07
C TYR A 64 2.96 -7.72 1.38
N PHE A 65 3.47 -8.37 2.43
CA PHE A 65 3.79 -7.73 3.72
C PHE A 65 4.93 -6.69 3.62
N PHE A 66 5.73 -6.74 2.54
CA PHE A 66 6.95 -5.95 2.38
C PHE A 66 6.99 -5.24 1.03
N GLU A 67 6.03 -4.37 0.79
CA GLU A 67 6.30 -3.13 0.07
C GLU A 67 5.99 -2.01 1.07
N GLY A 68 6.93 -1.75 1.97
CA GLY A 68 6.84 -0.63 2.92
C GLY A 68 6.74 0.71 2.19
N ASP A 69 6.73 1.82 2.92
CA ASP A 69 6.63 3.17 2.35
C ASP A 69 7.60 3.43 1.17
N GLU A 70 8.73 2.73 1.11
CA GLU A 70 9.66 2.72 -0.04
C GLU A 70 9.03 2.36 -1.39
N ALA A 71 8.01 1.51 -1.43
CA ALA A 71 7.30 1.21 -2.67
C ALA A 71 6.49 2.41 -3.14
N LEU A 72 5.89 3.14 -2.20
CA LEU A 72 5.21 4.39 -2.50
C LEU A 72 6.21 5.44 -3.00
N CYS A 73 7.42 5.46 -2.44
CA CYS A 73 8.50 6.36 -2.87
C CYS A 73 9.03 6.09 -4.29
N ARG A 74 8.79 4.88 -4.82
CA ARG A 74 9.26 4.45 -6.15
C ARG A 74 8.17 4.45 -7.21
N ARG A 75 6.96 4.95 -6.91
CA ARG A 75 5.88 5.05 -7.89
C ARG A 75 6.32 5.93 -9.06
N GLU A 76 6.28 5.37 -10.26
CA GLU A 76 6.51 6.07 -11.51
C GLU A 76 5.20 6.17 -12.32
N PRO A 77 5.13 7.08 -13.31
CA PRO A 77 4.05 7.07 -14.28
C PRO A 77 3.94 5.70 -14.99
N PRO A 78 2.73 5.21 -15.29
CA PRO A 78 2.58 4.02 -16.11
C PRO A 78 3.04 4.30 -17.55
N LYS A 79 3.74 3.34 -18.16
CA LYS A 79 4.16 3.42 -19.57
C LYS A 79 3.02 3.00 -20.50
N VAL A 80 1.99 3.84 -20.59
CA VAL A 80 0.79 3.63 -21.41
C VAL A 80 0.58 4.76 -22.41
N GLY A 81 -0.25 4.52 -23.43
CA GLY A 81 -0.65 5.54 -24.40
C GLY A 81 0.54 6.31 -24.98
N LEU A 82 0.52 7.64 -24.85
CA LEU A 82 1.58 8.52 -25.31
C LEU A 82 2.88 8.41 -24.50
N LEU A 83 2.80 8.00 -23.22
CA LEU A 83 3.95 7.83 -22.32
C LEU A 83 4.74 6.55 -22.62
N ALA A 84 4.14 5.57 -23.29
CA ALA A 84 4.82 4.36 -23.75
C ALA A 84 5.72 4.60 -24.98
N LYS A 85 5.49 5.70 -25.72
CA LYS A 85 6.23 5.97 -26.96
C LYS A 85 7.67 6.39 -26.66
N PRO A 86 8.65 5.98 -27.48
CA PRO A 86 10.02 6.47 -27.36
C PRO A 86 10.09 8.00 -27.43
N GLY A 87 10.91 8.60 -26.57
CA GLY A 87 11.11 10.05 -26.53
C GLY A 87 11.07 10.62 -25.11
N PHE A 88 10.78 11.91 -25.00
CA PHE A 88 10.85 12.65 -23.74
C PHE A 88 9.52 12.73 -22.98
N ASN A 89 8.43 12.16 -23.53
CA ASN A 89 7.09 12.29 -22.95
C ASN A 89 7.01 11.65 -21.56
N PHE A 90 7.53 10.42 -21.41
CA PHE A 90 7.63 9.78 -20.10
C PHE A 90 8.41 10.63 -19.08
N GLY A 91 9.60 11.10 -19.46
CA GLY A 91 10.43 11.91 -18.57
C GLY A 91 9.76 13.23 -18.17
N THR A 92 9.06 13.87 -19.12
CA THR A 92 8.31 15.10 -18.87
C THR A 92 7.17 14.87 -17.88
N ALA A 93 6.39 13.81 -18.07
CA ALA A 93 5.29 13.45 -17.17
C ALA A 93 5.81 13.08 -15.78
N ARG A 94 6.90 12.30 -15.71
CA ARG A 94 7.55 11.94 -14.45
C ARG A 94 8.01 13.17 -13.67
N THR A 95 8.70 14.10 -14.33
CA THR A 95 9.17 15.33 -13.67
C THR A 95 8.01 16.21 -13.19
N ALA A 96 6.92 16.32 -13.96
CA ALA A 96 5.76 17.10 -13.55
C ALA A 96 5.08 16.49 -12.32
N TYR A 97 4.88 15.17 -12.33
CA TYR A 97 4.35 14.42 -11.21
C TYR A 97 5.22 14.53 -9.95
N GLU A 98 6.55 14.35 -10.07
CA GLU A 98 7.50 14.55 -8.98
C GLU A 98 7.41 15.98 -8.41
N THR A 99 7.41 16.99 -9.30
CA THR A 99 7.33 18.41 -8.92
C THR A 99 6.02 18.71 -8.18
N PHE A 100 4.89 18.20 -8.68
CA PHE A 100 3.58 18.38 -8.05
C PHE A 100 3.58 17.81 -6.63
N ASN A 101 4.00 16.56 -6.49
CA ASN A 101 3.99 15.90 -5.19
C ASN A 101 4.97 16.55 -4.20
N MET A 102 6.13 17.02 -4.65
CA MET A 102 7.05 17.79 -3.79
C MET A 102 6.40 19.07 -3.28
N SER A 103 5.63 19.79 -4.11
CA SER A 103 4.89 20.98 -3.66
C SER A 103 3.90 20.63 -2.55
N GLN A 104 3.15 19.54 -2.71
CA GLN A 104 2.21 19.07 -1.69
C GLN A 104 2.93 18.70 -0.37
N ARG A 105 4.08 18.02 -0.43
CA ARG A 105 4.87 17.73 0.78
C ARG A 105 5.39 19.01 1.46
N LEU A 106 5.75 20.03 0.68
CA LEU A 106 6.14 21.34 1.22
C LEU A 106 4.96 22.04 1.90
N GLU A 107 3.74 21.92 1.37
CA GLU A 107 2.53 22.47 1.99
C GLU A 107 2.20 21.74 3.30
N GLU A 108 2.30 20.42 3.30
CA GLU A 108 2.03 19.57 4.46
C GLU A 108 3.15 19.55 5.52
N GLN A 109 4.35 20.03 5.17
CA GLN A 109 5.56 19.98 6.02
C GLN A 109 5.89 18.56 6.53
N THR A 110 5.67 17.54 5.70
CA THR A 110 5.93 16.14 6.07
C THR A 110 7.21 15.58 5.46
N CYS A 111 7.91 14.72 6.21
CA CYS A 111 9.18 14.12 5.80
C CYS A 111 9.03 12.84 4.97
N THR A 112 7.81 12.33 4.80
CA THR A 112 7.53 11.20 3.89
C THR A 112 7.93 11.55 2.46
N CYS A 113 8.31 10.55 1.67
CA CYS A 113 8.69 10.77 0.27
C CYS A 113 7.55 11.38 -0.57
N PRO A 114 7.87 12.12 -1.65
CA PRO A 114 6.86 12.83 -2.42
C PRO A 114 5.81 11.90 -3.03
N GLN A 115 6.21 10.76 -3.58
CA GLN A 115 5.32 9.84 -4.27
C GLN A 115 4.35 9.09 -3.33
N ALA A 116 4.54 9.18 -2.02
CA ALA A 116 3.54 8.74 -1.05
C ALA A 116 2.30 9.65 -1.03
N ALA A 117 2.43 10.89 -1.50
CA ALA A 117 1.34 11.88 -1.47
C ALA A 117 0.11 11.46 -2.27
N ARG A 118 0.36 10.88 -3.45
CA ARG A 118 -0.65 10.43 -4.40
C ARG A 118 0.01 9.59 -5.48
N SER A 119 -0.78 8.78 -6.15
CA SER A 119 -0.43 8.06 -7.36
C SER A 119 -0.35 8.99 -8.58
N PHE A 120 0.23 8.49 -9.67
CA PHE A 120 0.25 9.22 -10.94
C PHE A 120 -1.16 9.35 -11.56
N GLU A 121 -2.04 8.36 -11.34
CA GLU A 121 -3.42 8.39 -11.82
C GLU A 121 -4.20 9.54 -11.16
N GLU A 122 -4.14 9.63 -9.83
CA GLU A 122 -4.75 10.74 -9.07
C GLU A 122 -4.20 12.09 -9.51
N PHE A 123 -2.88 12.20 -9.69
CA PHE A 123 -2.25 13.40 -10.26
C PHE A 123 -2.80 13.72 -11.66
N SER A 124 -2.90 12.73 -12.55
CA SER A 124 -3.38 12.94 -13.92
C SER A 124 -4.83 13.40 -13.94
N VAL A 125 -5.70 12.77 -13.16
CA VAL A 125 -7.12 13.15 -13.07
C VAL A 125 -7.27 14.55 -12.46
N GLU A 126 -6.56 14.85 -11.38
CA GLU A 126 -6.67 16.16 -10.71
C GLU A 126 -6.06 17.30 -11.53
N PHE A 127 -4.86 17.09 -12.08
CA PHE A 127 -4.09 18.15 -12.74
C PHE A 127 -4.44 18.29 -14.24
N LEU A 128 -4.67 17.16 -14.92
CA LEU A 128 -4.91 17.15 -16.37
C LEU A 128 -6.39 16.94 -16.73
N GLY A 129 -7.18 16.37 -15.81
CA GLY A 129 -8.59 16.04 -16.05
C GLY A 129 -8.79 14.74 -16.84
N VAL A 130 -7.75 13.91 -17.00
CA VAL A 130 -7.80 12.69 -17.81
C VAL A 130 -7.01 11.55 -17.17
N MET A 131 -7.32 10.31 -17.57
CA MET A 131 -6.55 9.13 -17.19
C MET A 131 -5.20 9.07 -17.93
N PRO A 132 -4.18 8.38 -17.38
CA PRO A 132 -2.85 8.29 -18.02
C PRO A 132 -2.85 7.77 -19.45
N GLU A 133 -3.73 6.81 -19.77
CA GLU A 133 -3.90 6.23 -21.11
C GLU A 133 -4.43 7.24 -22.14
N ASP A 134 -5.16 8.26 -21.69
CA ASP A 134 -5.82 9.27 -22.51
C ASP A 134 -5.01 10.56 -22.65
N ILE A 135 -3.83 10.63 -22.04
CA ILE A 135 -2.92 11.79 -22.17
C ILE A 135 -2.55 11.99 -23.64
N SER A 136 -2.93 13.15 -24.18
CA SER A 136 -2.60 13.57 -25.54
C SER A 136 -1.48 14.62 -25.54
N GLU A 137 -1.10 15.10 -26.72
CA GLU A 137 -0.12 16.20 -26.82
C GLU A 137 -0.61 17.50 -26.17
N THR A 138 -1.93 17.70 -26.05
CA THR A 138 -2.53 18.84 -25.35
C THR A 138 -2.17 18.81 -23.87
N GLU A 139 -2.34 17.67 -23.21
CA GLU A 139 -2.00 17.47 -21.81
C GLU A 139 -0.47 17.49 -21.61
N MET A 140 0.28 16.91 -22.55
CA MET A 140 1.74 17.00 -22.51
C MET A 140 2.24 18.44 -22.59
N ALA A 141 1.57 19.33 -23.33
CA ALA A 141 1.92 20.76 -23.34
C ALA A 141 1.73 21.39 -21.96
N LYS A 142 0.61 21.10 -21.27
CA LYS A 142 0.38 21.55 -19.87
C LYS A 142 1.48 21.07 -18.93
N LEU A 143 1.88 19.80 -19.04
CA LEU A 143 2.97 19.23 -18.21
C LEU A 143 4.31 19.93 -18.47
N ARG A 144 4.61 20.28 -19.73
CA ARG A 144 5.84 21.01 -20.09
C ARG A 144 5.82 22.43 -19.50
N GLU A 145 4.70 23.14 -19.63
CA GLU A 145 4.52 24.48 -19.05
C GLU A 145 4.66 24.46 -17.53
N TYR A 146 4.04 23.48 -16.88
CA TYR A 146 4.14 23.28 -15.43
C TYR A 146 5.58 23.05 -14.99
N ASN A 147 6.32 22.19 -15.69
CA ASN A 147 7.73 21.95 -15.41
C ASN A 147 8.60 23.20 -15.57
N ILE A 148 8.36 24.00 -16.61
CA ILE A 148 9.09 25.25 -16.85
C ILE A 148 8.85 26.23 -15.71
N ALA A 149 7.59 26.37 -15.28
CA ALA A 149 7.22 27.33 -14.26
C ALA A 149 7.69 26.93 -12.85
N ASN A 150 7.69 25.63 -12.50
CA ASN A 150 7.78 25.21 -11.10
C ASN A 150 9.02 24.39 -10.73
N LYS A 151 9.56 23.59 -11.66
CA LYS A 151 10.52 22.52 -11.33
C LYS A 151 11.71 23.01 -10.50
N ASN A 152 12.39 24.06 -10.96
CA ASN A 152 13.63 24.50 -10.32
C ASN A 152 13.38 25.08 -8.92
N ASP A 153 12.27 25.77 -8.74
CA ASP A 153 11.93 26.42 -7.48
C ASP A 153 11.43 25.42 -6.44
N VAL A 154 10.53 24.52 -6.85
CA VAL A 154 10.04 23.45 -5.98
C VAL A 154 11.16 22.49 -5.59
N TYR A 155 12.03 22.06 -6.51
CA TYR A 155 13.15 21.17 -6.18
C TYR A 155 14.11 21.83 -5.19
N ARG A 156 14.39 23.12 -5.37
CA ARG A 156 15.25 23.88 -4.46
C ARG A 156 14.61 23.96 -3.07
N ALA A 157 13.34 24.36 -2.99
CA ALA A 157 12.62 24.49 -1.73
C ALA A 157 12.50 23.14 -1.01
N TYR A 158 12.11 22.08 -1.72
CA TYR A 158 11.96 20.73 -1.16
C TYR A 158 13.30 20.18 -0.66
N ARG A 159 14.39 20.41 -1.40
CA ARG A 159 15.73 20.02 -0.95
C ARG A 159 16.14 20.75 0.32
N THR A 160 15.90 22.06 0.40
CA THR A 160 16.15 22.84 1.62
C THR A 160 15.34 22.30 2.79
N PHE A 161 14.02 22.16 2.63
CA PHE A 161 13.13 21.59 3.64
C PHE A 161 13.61 20.22 4.13
N ARG A 162 13.91 19.28 3.22
CA ARG A 162 14.41 17.94 3.58
C ARG A 162 15.72 18.00 4.36
N ASN A 163 16.66 18.85 3.97
CA ASN A 163 17.94 18.99 4.65
C ASN A 163 17.81 19.60 6.05
N ASP A 164 16.89 20.56 6.20
CA ASP A 164 16.75 21.31 7.45
C ASP A 164 15.84 20.59 8.45
N SER A 165 14.84 19.85 7.96
CA SER A 165 13.74 19.33 8.80
C SER A 165 13.65 17.80 8.84
N CYS A 166 14.24 17.09 7.88
CA CYS A 166 14.03 15.65 7.71
C CYS A 166 15.31 14.82 7.74
N ARG A 167 16.45 15.43 8.08
CA ARG A 167 17.77 14.79 8.06
C ARG A 167 17.94 13.72 9.14
N ASP A 168 17.19 13.85 10.24
CA ASP A 168 17.13 12.92 11.37
C ASP A 168 15.77 12.19 11.48
N ALA A 169 14.86 12.42 10.51
CA ALA A 169 13.60 11.68 10.47
C ALA A 169 13.89 10.24 9.99
N PRO A 170 13.40 9.21 10.72
CA PRO A 170 13.68 7.81 10.41
C PRO A 170 13.23 7.40 9.00
#